data_AF-A0A1X7HTY0-F1
#
_entry.id   AF-A0A1X7HTY0-F1
#
_cell.length_a   1.000
_cell.length_b   1.000
_cell.length_c   1.000
_cell.angle_alpha   90.00
_cell.angle_beta   90.00
_cell.angle_gamma   90.00
#
_symmetry.space_group_name_H-M   'P 1'
#
loop_
_entity.id
_entity.type
_entity.pdbx_description
1 polymer ?
#
loop_
_entity_poly.entity_id
_entity_poly.type
_entity_poly.pdbx_seq_one_letter_code
_entity_poly.pdbx_strand_id
1 'polypeptide(L)'
;MDLNVNKWLILHLCSNIILLFLSVGLFAMHHARFEPSGFGFLYFVTILCFAGFVVIIITDLVTSATRQIHGQIVHKQGRTIHVSRNDGNLKKYRVFVPEVLHKLEQGQFVNISLTRLAHVPSSIAIVDPPGENESFLQAR
;
A
#
# COMPACT_ATOMS: atom_id res chain seq x y z
N MET A 1 -3.74 -14.94 -1.98
CA MET A 1 -4.06 -14.19 -3.22
C MET A 1 -3.16 -12.99 -3.30
N ASP A 2 -2.36 -12.89 -4.36
CA ASP A 2 -1.51 -11.73 -4.58
C ASP A 2 -2.38 -10.58 -5.07
N LEU A 3 -2.43 -9.49 -4.29
CA LEU A 3 -2.93 -8.26 -4.85
C LEU A 3 -1.84 -7.80 -5.81
N ASN A 4 -2.22 -7.42 -7.03
CA ASN A 4 -1.28 -6.98 -8.06
C ASN A 4 -0.73 -5.56 -7.75
N VAL A 5 -0.27 -5.37 -6.51
CA VAL A 5 0.17 -4.12 -5.88
C VAL A 5 1.40 -3.59 -6.56
N ASN A 6 2.23 -4.46 -7.15
CA ASN A 6 3.31 -4.05 -8.02
C ASN A 6 2.80 -3.23 -9.20
N LYS A 7 1.71 -3.62 -9.88
CA LYS A 7 1.18 -2.81 -11.01
C LYS A 7 0.69 -1.44 -10.55
N TRP A 8 0.03 -1.37 -9.40
CA TRP A 8 -0.48 -0.10 -8.86
C TRP A 8 0.64 0.81 -8.35
N LEU A 9 1.62 0.26 -7.63
CA LEU A 9 2.82 0.98 -7.18
C LEU A 9 3.66 1.44 -8.37
N ILE A 10 3.84 0.60 -9.40
CA ILE A 10 4.51 0.97 -10.65
C ILE A 10 3.76 2.10 -11.35
N LEU A 11 2.42 2.03 -11.43
CA LEU A 11 1.62 3.11 -12.04
C LEU A 11 1.73 4.42 -11.25
N HIS A 12 1.70 4.36 -9.92
CA HIS A 12 1.95 5.53 -9.06
C HIS A 12 3.37 6.07 -9.21
N LEU A 13 4.37 5.19 -9.33
CA LEU A 13 5.76 5.54 -9.56
C LEU A 13 5.92 6.24 -10.91
N CYS A 14 5.39 5.68 -11.99
CA CYS A 14 5.39 6.28 -13.32
C CYS A 14 4.72 7.65 -13.33
N SER A 15 3.54 7.77 -12.72
CA SER A 15 2.82 9.05 -12.62
C SER A 15 3.63 10.10 -11.85
N ASN A 16 4.24 9.72 -10.72
CA ASN A 16 5.10 10.63 -9.94
C ASN A 16 6.36 11.05 -10.69
N ILE A 17 6.98 10.13 -11.44
CA ILE A 17 8.15 10.44 -12.28
C ILE A 17 7.77 11.46 -13.36
N ILE A 18 6.65 11.27 -14.05
CA ILE A 18 6.17 12.23 -15.06
C ILE A 18 5.92 13.60 -14.42
N LEU A 19 5.24 13.65 -13.28
CA LEU A 19 4.96 14.90 -12.55
C LEU A 19 6.24 15.58 -12.05
N LEU A 20 7.24 14.81 -11.62
CA LEU A 20 8.55 15.32 -11.22
C LEU A 20 9.25 15.99 -12.41
N PHE A 21 9.35 15.31 -13.56
CA PHE A 21 9.95 15.88 -14.76
C PHE A 21 9.22 17.12 -15.25
N LEU A 22 7.88 17.10 -15.23
CA LEU A 22 7.07 18.27 -15.58
C LEU A 22 7.35 19.45 -14.64
N SER A 23 7.43 19.20 -13.33
CA SER A 23 7.71 20.21 -12.32
C SER A 23 9.11 20.81 -12.48
N VAL A 24 10.12 19.97 -12.76
CA VAL A 24 11.49 20.41 -13.07
C VAL A 24 11.52 21.26 -14.35
N GLY A 25 10.81 20.85 -15.40
CA GLY A 25 10.71 21.62 -16.64
C GLY A 25 10.06 22.99 -16.45
N LEU A 26 8.95 23.05 -15.70
CA LEU A 26 8.29 24.31 -15.35
C LEU A 26 9.18 25.21 -14.49
N PHE A 27 9.87 24.63 -13.51
CA PHE A 27 10.83 25.36 -12.68
C PHE A 27 11.96 25.96 -13.51
N ALA A 28 12.56 25.17 -14.41
CA ALA A 28 13.65 25.63 -15.27
C ALA A 28 13.20 26.76 -16.22
N MET A 29 12.02 26.63 -16.83
CA MET A 29 11.46 27.68 -17.69
C MET A 29 11.13 28.96 -16.90
N HIS A 30 10.57 28.82 -15.70
CA HIS A 30 10.28 29.96 -14.85
C HIS A 30 11.58 30.66 -14.43
N HIS A 31 12.59 29.91 -14.00
CA HIS A 31 13.87 30.47 -13.58
C HIS A 31 14.65 31.12 -14.73
N ALA A 32 14.51 30.60 -15.95
CA ALA A 32 15.14 31.19 -17.13
C ALA A 32 14.48 32.49 -17.62
N ARG A 33 13.19 32.71 -17.30
CA ARG A 33 12.42 33.86 -17.79
C ARG A 33 12.13 34.93 -16.73
N PHE A 34 12.19 34.58 -15.46
CA PHE A 34 11.82 35.45 -14.35
C PHE A 34 12.90 35.42 -13.26
N GLU A 35 13.14 36.57 -12.62
CA GLU A 35 13.96 36.67 -11.42
C GLU A 35 13.44 35.74 -10.31
N PRO A 36 14.30 35.31 -9.35
CA PRO A 36 13.91 34.39 -8.29
C PRO A 36 12.73 34.96 -7.49
N SER A 37 11.53 34.42 -7.77
CA SER A 37 10.27 34.79 -7.15
C SER A 37 9.78 33.67 -6.25
N GLY A 38 8.86 33.98 -5.33
CA GLY A 38 8.26 32.98 -4.42
C GLY A 38 7.63 31.78 -5.15
N PHE A 39 7.24 31.94 -6.42
CA PHE A 39 6.75 30.84 -7.25
C PHE A 39 7.83 29.81 -7.58
N GLY A 40 9.07 30.24 -7.82
CA GLY A 40 10.20 29.32 -8.02
C GLY A 40 10.45 28.45 -6.79
N PHE A 41 10.35 29.03 -5.59
CA PHE A 41 10.48 28.29 -4.34
C PHE A 41 9.38 27.23 -4.16
N LEU A 42 8.12 27.55 -4.51
CA LEU A 42 7.02 26.58 -4.47
C LEU A 42 7.26 25.38 -5.39
N TYR A 43 7.77 25.61 -6.60
CA TYR A 43 8.13 24.53 -7.51
C TYR A 43 9.28 23.68 -6.97
N PHE A 44 10.30 24.30 -6.36
CA PHE A 44 11.39 23.57 -5.71
C PHE A 44 10.88 22.64 -4.58
N VAL A 45 10.00 23.15 -3.71
CA VAL A 45 9.38 22.32 -2.65
C VAL A 45 8.55 21.18 -3.25
N THR A 46 7.81 21.46 -4.32
CA THR A 46 7.00 20.44 -5.02
C THR A 46 7.87 19.32 -5.59
N ILE A 47 8.99 19.67 -6.24
CA ILE A 47 9.99 18.72 -6.75
C ILE A 47 10.55 17.87 -5.61
N LEU A 48 10.89 18.48 -4.48
CA LEU A 48 11.45 17.78 -3.32
C LEU A 48 10.45 16.76 -2.74
N CYS A 49 9.17 17.13 -2.62
CA CYS A 49 8.11 16.21 -2.18
C CYS A 49 7.96 15.02 -3.12
N PHE A 50 7.91 15.27 -4.44
CA PHE A 50 7.79 14.20 -5.43
C PHE A 50 9.02 13.28 -5.44
N ALA A 51 10.22 13.84 -5.37
CA ALA A 51 11.46 13.07 -5.29
C ALA A 51 11.50 12.17 -4.05
N GLY A 52 11.13 12.71 -2.87
CA GLY A 52 11.04 11.94 -1.64
C GLY A 52 10.03 10.80 -1.74
N PHE A 53 8.86 11.05 -2.32
CA PHE A 53 7.83 10.03 -2.51
C PHE A 53 8.29 8.91 -3.46
N VAL A 54 8.97 9.25 -4.55
CA VAL A 54 9.58 8.29 -5.49
C VAL A 54 10.59 7.39 -4.77
N VAL A 55 11.48 7.95 -3.95
CA VAL A 55 12.49 7.19 -3.19
C VAL A 55 11.82 6.20 -2.22
N ILE A 56 10.75 6.61 -1.55
CA ILE A 56 9.99 5.73 -0.64
C ILE A 56 9.41 4.54 -1.41
N ILE A 57 8.73 4.79 -2.54
CA ILE A 57 8.13 3.72 -3.35
C ILE A 57 9.20 2.78 -3.91
N ILE A 58 10.31 3.31 -4.45
CA ILE A 58 11.41 2.49 -4.97
C ILE A 58 11.98 1.61 -3.86
N THR A 59 12.20 2.17 -2.67
CA THR A 59 12.72 1.42 -1.53
C THR A 59 11.76 0.30 -1.12
N ASP A 60 10.46 0.57 -1.09
CA ASP A 60 9.41 -0.40 -0.76
C ASP A 60 9.37 -1.55 -1.81
N LEU A 61 9.56 -1.23 -3.09
CA LEU A 61 9.65 -2.20 -4.19
C LEU A 61 10.93 -3.05 -4.13
N VAL A 62 12.10 -2.42 -3.96
CA VAL A 62 13.41 -3.10 -3.99
C VAL A 62 13.57 -4.01 -2.78
N THR A 63 13.19 -3.54 -1.59
CA THR A 63 13.37 -4.33 -0.37
C THR A 63 12.36 -5.45 -0.24
N SER A 64 11.26 -5.45 -1.02
CA SER A 64 10.13 -6.38 -0.89
C SER A 64 9.72 -6.60 0.57
N ALA A 65 9.95 -5.59 1.42
CA ALA A 65 9.86 -5.73 2.85
C ALA A 65 8.38 -5.77 3.21
N THR A 66 7.86 -6.98 3.42
CA THR A 66 6.46 -7.18 3.81
C THR A 66 6.34 -7.41 5.30
N ARG A 67 5.44 -6.68 5.95
CA ARG A 67 4.98 -6.96 7.31
C ARG A 67 3.73 -7.83 7.25
N GLN A 68 3.77 -9.00 7.85
CA GLN A 68 2.59 -9.88 7.95
C GLN A 68 1.72 -9.51 9.15
N ILE A 69 0.41 -9.63 8.96
CA ILE A 69 -0.61 -9.36 9.97
C ILE A 69 -1.65 -10.48 9.91
N HIS A 70 -1.86 -11.13 11.05
CA HIS A 70 -2.90 -12.15 11.21
C HIS A 70 -4.12 -11.55 11.90
N GLY A 71 -5.32 -11.85 11.39
CA GLY A 71 -6.56 -11.40 12.00
C GLY A 71 -7.80 -11.97 11.31
N GLN A 72 -8.97 -11.63 11.84
CA GLN A 72 -10.27 -12.05 11.32
C GLN A 72 -11.00 -10.88 10.65
N ILE A 73 -11.62 -11.12 9.50
CA ILE A 73 -12.46 -10.11 8.84
C ILE A 73 -13.77 -9.97 9.63
N VAL A 74 -13.94 -8.84 10.30
CA VAL A 74 -15.14 -8.54 11.08
C VAL A 74 -16.21 -7.90 10.22
N HIS A 75 -15.81 -7.09 9.24
CA HIS A 75 -16.77 -6.36 8.42
C HIS A 75 -16.16 -5.96 7.07
N LYS A 76 -17.01 -5.84 6.05
CA LYS A 76 -16.64 -5.41 4.71
C LYS A 76 -17.53 -4.24 4.31
N GLN A 77 -16.93 -3.10 4.00
CA GLN A 77 -17.63 -1.89 3.59
C GLN A 77 -17.04 -1.34 2.29
N GLY A 78 -17.75 -1.54 1.18
CA GLY A 78 -17.27 -1.15 -0.14
C GLY A 78 -15.91 -1.78 -0.44
N ARG A 79 -14.88 -0.95 -0.68
CA ARG A 79 -13.48 -1.36 -0.94
C ARG A 79 -12.63 -1.49 0.32
N THR A 80 -13.23 -1.44 1.50
CA THR A 80 -12.52 -1.47 2.77
C THR A 80 -12.92 -2.72 3.56
N ILE A 81 -11.92 -3.43 4.08
CA ILE A 81 -12.12 -4.54 5.01
C ILE A 81 -11.69 -4.10 6.42
N HIS A 82 -12.49 -4.46 7.41
CA HIS A 82 -12.19 -4.28 8.83
C HIS A 82 -11.70 -5.62 9.37
N VAL A 83 -10.46 -5.63 9.84
CA VAL A 83 -9.78 -6.83 10.30
C VAL A 83 -9.47 -6.66 11.78
N SER A 84 -10.02 -7.54 12.61
CA SER A 84 -9.67 -7.65 14.02
C SER A 84 -8.42 -8.49 14.13
N ARG A 85 -7.36 -7.91 14.66
CA ARG A 85 -6.10 -8.62 14.85
C ARG A 85 -6.14 -9.39 16.18
N ASN A 86 -5.32 -10.43 16.30
CA ASN A 86 -5.20 -11.23 17.53
C ASN A 86 -4.82 -10.42 18.79
N ASP A 87 -4.31 -9.20 18.64
CA ASP A 87 -4.03 -8.27 19.75
C ASP A 87 -5.26 -7.47 20.22
N GLY A 88 -6.45 -7.75 19.67
CA GLY A 88 -7.71 -7.07 19.97
C GLY A 88 -7.91 -5.75 19.23
N ASN A 89 -6.94 -5.30 18.42
CA ASN A 89 -7.07 -4.05 17.67
C ASN A 89 -7.79 -4.25 16.34
N LEU A 90 -8.78 -3.39 16.08
CA LEU A 90 -9.46 -3.32 14.80
C LEU A 90 -8.72 -2.38 13.86
N LYS A 91 -8.27 -2.89 12.71
CA LYS A 91 -7.66 -2.09 11.65
C LYS A 91 -8.45 -2.15 10.35
N LYS A 92 -8.44 -1.02 9.64
CA LYS A 92 -9.09 -0.86 8.33
C LYS A 92 -8.04 -0.98 7.23
N TYR A 93 -8.30 -1.82 6.24
CA TYR A 93 -7.44 -1.97 5.07
C TYR A 93 -8.25 -1.73 3.81
N ARG A 94 -7.71 -0.92 2.90
CA ARG A 94 -8.33 -0.66 1.61
C ARG A 94 -7.82 -1.67 0.59
N VAL A 95 -8.75 -2.42 0.01
CA VAL A 95 -8.48 -3.42 -1.02
C VAL A 95 -8.89 -2.84 -2.37
N PHE A 96 -7.91 -2.62 -3.24
CA PHE A 96 -8.14 -2.01 -4.55
C PHE A 96 -8.44 -3.02 -5.66
N VAL A 97 -8.16 -4.30 -5.42
CA VAL A 97 -8.41 -5.38 -6.38
C VAL A 97 -9.81 -5.96 -6.13
N PRO A 98 -10.80 -5.71 -7.02
CA PRO A 98 -12.18 -6.13 -6.80
C PRO A 98 -12.33 -7.65 -6.76
N GLU A 99 -11.53 -8.40 -7.54
CA GLU A 99 -11.54 -9.87 -7.56
C GLU A 99 -11.20 -10.48 -6.20
N VAL A 100 -10.20 -9.92 -5.51
CA VAL A 100 -9.82 -10.35 -4.16
C VAL A 100 -10.91 -9.96 -3.17
N LEU A 101 -11.45 -8.75 -3.29
CA LEU A 101 -12.53 -8.27 -2.45
C LEU A 101 -13.79 -9.15 -2.54
N HIS A 102 -14.14 -9.67 -3.71
CA HIS A 102 -15.29 -10.57 -3.88
C HIS A 102 -15.14 -11.90 -3.16
N LYS A 103 -13.91 -12.38 -2.98
CA LYS A 103 -13.62 -13.66 -2.32
C LYS A 103 -13.44 -13.57 -0.81
N LEU A 104 -13.35 -12.34 -0.28
CA LEU A 104 -13.25 -12.08 1.15
C LEU A 104 -14.65 -11.96 1.75
N GLU A 105 -14.91 -12.79 2.75
CA GLU A 105 -16.15 -12.84 3.51
C GLU A 105 -15.93 -12.52 4.99
N GLN A 106 -16.99 -12.08 5.65
CA GLN A 106 -16.99 -11.84 7.09
C GLN A 106 -16.81 -13.18 7.84
N GLY A 107 -16.00 -13.17 8.90
CA GLY A 107 -15.71 -14.35 9.72
C GLY A 107 -14.46 -15.11 9.29
N GLN A 108 -13.89 -14.85 8.10
CA GLN A 108 -12.68 -15.51 7.63
C GLN A 108 -11.43 -15.02 8.38
N PHE A 109 -10.55 -15.96 8.74
CA PHE A 109 -9.21 -15.64 9.21
C PHE A 109 -8.31 -15.38 8.01
N VAL A 110 -7.54 -14.30 8.07
CA VAL A 110 -6.68 -13.84 6.99
C VAL A 110 -5.30 -13.46 7.51
N ASN A 111 -4.28 -13.81 6.72
CA ASN A 111 -2.94 -13.27 6.84
C ASN A 111 -2.75 -12.23 5.74
N ILE A 112 -2.48 -10.99 6.15
CA ILE A 112 -2.30 -9.84 5.28
C ILE A 112 -0.83 -9.46 5.30
N SER A 113 -0.17 -9.57 4.16
CA SER A 113 1.14 -8.96 3.95
C SER A 113 0.94 -7.50 3.57
N LEU A 114 1.54 -6.58 4.30
CA LEU A 114 1.58 -5.16 4.00
C LEU A 114 2.98 -4.78 3.55
N THR A 115 3.12 -3.79 2.68
CA THR A 115 4.42 -3.17 2.46
C THR A 115 4.87 -2.38 3.70
N ARG A 116 6.17 -2.39 4.00
CA ARG A 116 6.71 -1.88 5.27
C ARG A 116 6.63 -0.35 5.37
N LEU A 117 6.82 0.36 4.26
CA LEU A 117 6.84 1.83 4.27
C LEU A 117 5.48 2.44 3.94
N ALA A 118 4.80 1.95 2.90
CA ALA A 118 3.51 2.50 2.50
C ALA A 118 2.31 1.89 3.25
N HIS A 119 2.51 0.83 4.03
CA HIS A 119 1.45 0.08 4.73
C HIS A 119 0.32 -0.39 3.80
N VAL A 120 0.63 -0.63 2.52
CA VAL A 120 -0.34 -1.06 1.52
C VAL A 120 -0.41 -2.60 1.53
N PRO A 121 -1.61 -3.22 1.53
CA PRO A 121 -1.74 -4.67 1.44
C PRO A 121 -1.18 -5.21 0.13
N SER A 122 -0.10 -6.00 0.19
CA SER A 122 0.55 -6.66 -0.94
C SER A 122 -0.07 -8.03 -1.24
N SER A 123 -0.41 -8.81 -0.22
CA SER A 123 -1.09 -10.10 -0.39
C SER A 123 -2.07 -10.36 0.76
N ILE A 124 -3.16 -11.06 0.46
CA ILE A 124 -4.12 -11.54 1.46
C ILE A 124 -4.28 -13.04 1.24
N ALA A 125 -3.92 -13.83 2.23
CA ALA A 125 -4.15 -15.28 2.26
C ALA A 125 -5.24 -15.57 3.28
N ILE A 126 -6.23 -16.38 2.87
CA ILE A 126 -7.21 -16.94 3.81
C ILE A 126 -6.49 -18.09 4.52
N VAL A 127 -6.61 -18.14 5.84
CA VAL A 127 -5.99 -19.14 6.71
C VAL A 127 -7.07 -19.82 7.52
N ASP A 128 -6.83 -21.07 7.87
CA ASP A 128 -7.74 -21.82 8.74
C ASP A 128 -7.76 -21.21 10.15
N PRO A 129 -8.88 -21.34 10.88
CA PRO A 129 -9.00 -20.81 12.23
C PRO A 129 -7.91 -21.38 13.14
N PRO A 130 -7.34 -20.56 14.05
CA PRO A 130 -6.35 -21.04 15.01
C PRO A 130 -7.01 -22.08 15.93
N GLY A 131 -6.77 -23.37 15.65
CA GLY A 131 -7.29 -24.49 16.45
C GLY A 131 -7.60 -25.79 15.68
N GLU A 132 -7.62 -25.79 14.35
CA GLU A 132 -8.05 -26.99 13.59
C GLU A 132 -6.97 -28.07 13.41
N ASN A 133 -5.69 -27.71 13.57
CA ASN A 133 -4.58 -28.67 13.41
C ASN A 133 -4.25 -29.50 14.68
N GLU A 134 -4.75 -29.13 15.86
CA GLU A 134 -4.44 -29.86 17.11
C GLU A 134 -5.46 -30.97 17.41
N SER A 135 -6.69 -30.87 16.92
CA SER A 135 -7.73 -31.89 17.11
C SER A 135 -7.50 -33.15 16.29
N PHE A 136 -6.84 -33.04 15.13
CA PHE A 136 -6.47 -34.20 14.30
C PHE A 136 -5.30 -35.02 14.87
N LEU A 137 -4.45 -34.42 15.72
CA LEU A 137 -3.31 -35.11 16.33
C LEU A 137 -3.64 -35.78 17.68
N GLN A 138 -4.79 -35.47 18.29
CA GLN A 138 -5.25 -36.13 19.52
C GLN A 138 -6.27 -37.25 19.30
N ALA A 139 -6.75 -37.45 18.06
CA ALA A 139 -7.73 -38.48 17.72
C ALA A 139 -7.11 -39.76 17.11
N ARG A 140 -5.80 -39.96 17.23
CA ARG A 140 -5.08 -41.16 16.76
C ARG A 140 -4.24 -41.75 17.89
#